data_AF-U5D808-F1
#
_entry.id   AF-U5D808-F1
#
_cell.length_a   1.000
_cell.length_b   1.000
_cell.length_c   1.000
_cell.angle_alpha   90.00
_cell.angle_beta   90.00
_cell.angle_gamma   90.00
#
_symmetry.space_group_name_H-M   'P 1'
#
loop_
_entity.id
_entity.type
_entity.pdbx_description
1 polymer ?
#
loop_
_entity_poly.entity_id
_entity_poly.type
_entity_poly.pdbx_seq_one_letter_code
_entity_poly.pdbx_strand_id
1 'polypeptide(L)'
;MASDPSLSSPPPLSSTATAMAKPQNLPPLCLSSRTSKPWLARKCRLKPDHLTDTLIFTGGAMAALLLIYAIYSLCNPTAITTTSFSEVKPQNPNPPLAHDCHHPKLQNPFSTIPTFYDDPNLSYRVEKPIKNWDQNRRQWMEQNPSLSLNSEEKVLLVTGSQAKPCRNPVGDHLLLRFFKNKVDYCRLHGYDIFYNTLLFQPKMFTFWSKIPTVKAAMLAHPEVEWVYWVDSDAAFTDMEFKLPLQKYRDHNLIVHGWDHLVYQNRSWTSLNAGIFLIRNCQWSMDFMEVWASFGPQSPNYEEAGKTQTSVLSDRLFSASDDQSALVYLLLTERDKWGDKIFLENSYYFEGYWVEIIGTYENITRRYEDMEKAQPILRRRKPEKLAMKFGELREPYLKEAGNGRFSWRRPFVTHFTGCQPCSGDHNKIYSGENCWKGMERALNFADNQVLRNFGFVHEDLSDSASVKPLPFDFPASVG
;
A
#
# COMPACT_ATOMS: atom_id res chain seq x y z
N MET A 1 -53.33 12.52 -19.75
CA MET A 1 -53.80 13.91 -19.48
C MET A 1 -53.90 14.07 -17.97
N ALA A 2 -53.38 15.18 -17.42
CA ALA A 2 -53.38 15.59 -16.00
C ALA A 2 -52.85 14.54 -14.98
N SER A 3 -51.75 14.71 -14.22
CA SER A 3 -51.04 15.86 -13.60
C SER A 3 -51.78 16.56 -12.45
N ASP A 4 -51.39 16.24 -11.21
CA ASP A 4 -50.67 17.23 -10.38
C ASP A 4 -49.82 16.55 -9.26
N PRO A 5 -48.66 17.10 -8.85
CA PRO A 5 -47.79 16.51 -7.84
C PRO A 5 -47.69 17.33 -6.54
N SER A 6 -47.52 16.67 -5.39
CA SER A 6 -47.15 17.36 -4.15
C SER A 6 -46.38 16.47 -3.16
N LEU A 7 -45.04 16.56 -3.18
CA LEU A 7 -44.21 16.28 -2.00
C LEU A 7 -42.87 17.01 -2.10
N SER A 8 -42.67 17.88 -1.11
CA SER A 8 -41.59 18.84 -0.93
C SER A 8 -40.16 18.29 -1.08
N SER A 9 -39.38 18.93 -1.94
CA SER A 9 -37.92 18.87 -1.93
C SER A 9 -37.33 19.75 -0.81
N PRO A 10 -36.21 19.35 -0.17
CA PRO A 10 -35.49 20.20 0.79
C PRO A 10 -34.69 21.31 0.06
N PRO A 11 -34.39 22.44 0.74
CA PRO A 11 -33.77 23.60 0.09
C PRO A 11 -32.26 23.40 -0.16
N PRO A 12 -31.69 24.07 -1.18
CA PRO A 12 -30.25 24.06 -1.44
C PRO A 12 -29.50 24.86 -0.36
N LEU A 13 -28.49 24.25 0.25
CA LEU A 13 -27.56 24.95 1.15
C LEU A 13 -26.64 25.87 0.34
N SER A 14 -26.77 27.17 0.54
CA SER A 14 -25.92 28.19 -0.07
C SER A 14 -24.49 28.14 0.49
N SER A 15 -23.51 27.87 -0.37
CA SER A 15 -22.09 27.95 -0.03
C SER A 15 -21.63 29.42 0.03
N THR A 16 -21.90 30.11 1.14
CA THR A 16 -21.29 31.42 1.43
C THR A 16 -19.83 31.23 1.81
N ALA A 17 -18.93 31.35 0.83
CA ALA A 17 -17.49 31.38 1.07
C ALA A 17 -17.09 32.69 1.78
N THR A 18 -16.95 32.63 3.10
CA THR A 18 -16.43 33.76 3.89
C THR A 18 -14.94 33.93 3.62
N ALA A 19 -14.59 34.89 2.75
CA ALA A 19 -13.20 35.27 2.53
C ALA A 19 -12.58 35.85 3.82
N MET A 20 -11.59 35.16 4.40
CA MET A 20 -10.76 35.70 5.47
C MET A 20 -9.46 36.30 4.93
N ALA A 21 -9.00 37.35 5.61
CA ALA A 21 -8.06 38.33 5.07
C ALA A 21 -6.59 37.87 5.06
N LYS A 22 -5.81 38.50 4.16
CA LYS A 22 -4.34 38.46 4.16
C LYS A 22 -3.79 39.01 5.49
N PRO A 23 -2.74 38.42 6.09
CA PRO A 23 -1.96 39.08 7.13
C PRO A 23 -1.29 40.34 6.57
N GLN A 24 -1.40 41.46 7.27
CA GLN A 24 -0.72 42.71 6.92
C GLN A 24 0.66 42.80 7.56
N ASN A 25 1.55 43.59 6.93
CA ASN A 25 2.92 43.82 7.40
C ASN A 25 2.96 44.57 8.75
N LEU A 26 3.90 44.18 9.62
CA LEU A 26 4.33 44.98 10.77
C LEU A 26 5.68 45.67 10.45
N PRO A 27 5.85 46.97 10.74
CA PRO A 27 7.08 47.72 10.44
C PRO A 27 8.17 47.52 11.51
N PRO A 28 9.44 47.88 11.22
CA PRO A 28 10.59 47.58 12.08
C PRO A 28 10.78 48.61 13.20
N LEU A 29 11.46 48.19 14.29
CA LEU A 29 11.99 49.08 15.32
C LEU A 29 13.52 49.12 15.30
N CYS A 30 14.06 50.34 15.28
CA CYS A 30 15.48 50.63 15.06
C CYS A 30 16.37 50.41 16.29
N LEU A 31 17.67 50.30 16.01
CA LEU A 31 18.75 50.32 17.00
C LEU A 31 18.77 51.65 17.78
N SER A 32 19.27 51.60 19.02
CA SER A 32 20.15 52.67 19.49
C SER A 32 21.30 52.11 20.33
N SER A 33 22.52 52.51 19.97
CA SER A 33 23.75 52.22 20.68
C SER A 33 24.04 53.31 21.71
N ARG A 34 24.59 52.96 22.89
CA ARG A 34 25.58 53.82 23.56
C ARG A 34 26.47 53.07 24.53
N THR A 35 27.75 53.44 24.49
CA THR A 35 28.87 52.88 25.25
C THR A 35 29.17 53.71 26.50
N SER A 36 29.37 53.07 27.65
CA SER A 36 30.29 53.57 28.70
C SER A 36 30.65 52.50 29.74
N LYS A 37 31.96 52.26 29.88
CA LYS A 37 32.66 51.87 31.12
C LYS A 37 33.33 53.17 31.64
N PRO A 38 33.79 53.33 32.92
CA PRO A 38 34.44 52.29 33.73
C PRO A 38 34.21 52.26 35.26
N TRP A 39 34.56 51.09 35.85
CA TRP A 39 35.19 50.87 37.17
C TRP A 39 34.63 51.51 38.46
N LEU A 40 34.28 50.65 39.44
CA LEU A 40 34.90 50.66 40.78
C LEU A 40 34.84 49.27 41.42
N ALA A 41 35.89 48.88 42.14
CA ALA A 41 36.15 47.49 42.51
C ALA A 41 35.57 47.07 43.88
N ARG A 42 35.24 45.78 44.05
CA ARG A 42 35.22 45.12 45.37
C ARG A 42 35.56 43.62 45.33
N LYS A 43 36.80 43.33 45.75
CA LYS A 43 37.33 42.12 46.40
C LYS A 43 37.13 40.76 45.71
N CYS A 44 38.23 40.25 45.13
CA CYS A 44 38.43 38.83 44.89
C CYS A 44 38.39 38.02 46.19
N ARG A 45 37.79 36.82 46.14
CA ARG A 45 38.27 35.63 46.83
C ARG A 45 38.46 34.52 45.80
N LEU A 46 39.70 34.11 45.55
CA LEU A 46 40.04 32.76 45.09
C LEU A 46 40.15 31.90 46.35
N LYS A 47 39.89 30.59 46.42
CA LYS A 47 39.68 29.45 45.48
C LYS A 47 38.82 28.41 46.28
N PRO A 48 38.61 27.14 45.90
CA PRO A 48 38.93 26.41 44.67
C PRO A 48 37.61 25.82 44.07
N ASP A 49 37.55 24.75 43.27
CA ASP A 49 38.55 24.12 42.40
C ASP A 49 37.90 23.79 41.03
N HIS A 50 38.72 23.39 40.06
CA HIS A 50 38.29 22.78 38.80
C HIS A 50 38.90 21.39 38.57
N LEU A 51 39.94 21.00 39.33
CA LEU A 51 40.55 19.67 39.21
C LEU A 51 39.59 18.56 39.66
N THR A 52 38.87 18.79 40.77
CA THR A 52 38.01 17.79 41.40
C THR A 52 36.82 17.41 40.50
N ASP A 53 36.14 18.40 39.93
CA ASP A 53 35.03 18.17 39.00
C ASP A 53 35.50 17.47 37.71
N THR A 54 36.69 17.83 37.21
CA THR A 54 37.31 17.18 36.04
C THR A 54 37.66 15.72 36.33
N LEU A 55 38.16 15.40 37.53
CA LEU A 55 38.46 14.03 37.96
C LEU A 55 37.20 13.20 38.17
N ILE A 56 36.13 13.79 38.72
CA ILE A 56 34.82 13.12 38.87
C ILE A 56 34.21 12.83 37.49
N PHE A 57 34.25 13.80 36.57
CA PHE A 57 33.72 13.63 35.21
C PHE A 57 34.51 12.59 34.41
N THR A 58 35.84 12.62 34.45
CA THR A 58 36.69 11.64 33.75
C THR A 58 36.57 10.24 34.36
N GLY A 59 36.50 10.11 35.69
CA GLY A 59 36.23 8.84 36.36
C GLY A 59 34.87 8.24 35.99
N GLY A 60 33.82 9.06 35.95
CA GLY A 60 32.49 8.65 35.51
C GLY A 60 32.44 8.20 34.05
N ALA A 61 33.10 8.94 33.15
CA ALA A 61 33.20 8.59 31.74
C ALA A 61 33.98 7.27 31.52
N MET A 62 35.08 7.05 32.24
CA MET A 62 35.82 5.78 32.20
C MET A 62 35.00 4.61 32.74
N ALA A 63 34.26 4.79 33.83
CA ALA A 63 33.38 3.76 34.37
C ALA A 63 32.26 3.37 33.38
N ALA A 64 31.65 4.36 32.70
CA ALA A 64 30.66 4.11 31.66
C ALA A 64 31.23 3.35 30.45
N LEU A 65 32.44 3.73 29.98
CA LEU A 65 33.13 3.03 28.89
C LEU A 65 33.50 1.59 29.26
N LEU A 66 33.96 1.35 30.50
CA LEU A 66 34.24 0.00 31.01
C LEU A 66 32.96 -0.84 31.12
N LEU A 67 31.83 -0.25 31.53
CA LEU A 67 30.54 -0.94 31.59
C LEU A 67 30.06 -1.34 30.18
N ILE A 68 30.16 -0.42 29.21
CA ILE A 68 29.83 -0.69 27.80
C ILE A 68 30.75 -1.77 27.23
N TYR A 69 32.05 -1.74 27.53
CA TYR A 69 33.00 -2.77 27.09
C TYR A 69 32.71 -4.14 27.74
N ALA A 70 32.33 -4.17 29.01
CA ALA A 70 31.93 -5.40 29.70
C ALA A 70 30.66 -6.01 29.10
N ILE A 71 29.64 -5.19 28.81
CA ILE A 71 28.41 -5.63 28.14
C ILE A 71 28.71 -6.11 26.71
N TYR A 72 29.54 -5.40 25.96
CA TYR A 72 29.98 -5.81 24.61
C TYR A 72 30.79 -7.12 24.62
N SER A 73 31.60 -7.35 25.65
CA SER A 73 32.34 -8.60 25.88
C SER A 73 31.41 -9.77 26.24
N LEU A 74 30.35 -9.51 27.00
CA LEU A 74 29.33 -10.51 27.36
C LEU A 74 28.38 -10.85 26.19
N CYS A 75 28.20 -9.92 25.24
CA CYS A 75 27.25 -10.05 24.13
C CYS A 75 27.88 -10.43 22.77
N ASN A 76 29.19 -10.71 22.69
CA ASN A 76 29.85 -11.14 21.45
C ASN A 76 30.01 -12.67 21.38
N PRO A 77 29.24 -13.38 20.53
CA PRO A 77 29.38 -14.82 20.38
C PRO A 77 30.48 -15.19 19.38
N THR A 78 31.75 -15.07 19.79
CA THR A 78 32.88 -15.69 19.08
C THR A 78 33.52 -16.80 19.89
N ALA A 79 32.71 -17.84 20.15
CA ALA A 79 33.19 -19.19 20.42
C ALA A 79 32.54 -20.13 19.40
N ILE A 80 33.29 -20.45 18.34
CA ILE A 80 32.92 -21.56 17.45
C ILE A 80 33.09 -22.84 18.27
N THR A 81 32.00 -23.31 18.88
CA THR A 81 31.96 -24.66 19.45
C THR A 81 31.90 -25.62 18.27
N THR A 82 33.03 -26.23 17.94
CA THR A 82 33.08 -27.39 17.05
C THR A 82 32.36 -28.55 17.72
N THR A 83 31.04 -28.61 17.57
CA THR A 83 30.27 -29.81 17.84
C THR A 83 30.73 -30.89 16.86
N SER A 84 31.64 -31.72 17.35
CA SER A 84 32.00 -33.00 16.75
C SER A 84 30.74 -33.84 16.58
N PHE A 85 30.08 -33.73 15.42
CA PHE A 85 29.12 -34.73 14.98
C PHE A 85 29.91 -36.01 14.74
N SER A 86 29.78 -36.97 15.67
CA SER A 86 30.39 -38.28 15.54
C SER A 86 29.95 -38.92 14.22
N GLU A 87 30.93 -39.25 13.39
CA GLU A 87 30.72 -39.83 12.06
C GLU A 87 30.13 -41.23 12.18
N VAL A 88 28.80 -41.34 12.18
CA VAL A 88 28.11 -42.63 12.11
C VAL A 88 28.32 -43.20 10.71
N LYS A 89 29.27 -44.12 10.59
CA LYS A 89 29.54 -44.84 9.34
C LYS A 89 28.24 -45.48 8.81
N PRO A 90 27.81 -45.21 7.57
CA PRO A 90 26.69 -45.91 6.98
C PRO A 90 27.07 -47.37 6.72
N GLN A 91 26.34 -48.30 7.35
CA GLN A 91 26.28 -49.68 6.88
C GLN A 91 25.34 -49.75 5.66
N ASN A 92 25.64 -50.70 4.77
CA ASN A 92 25.04 -50.79 3.43
C ASN A 92 23.53 -51.09 3.44
N PRO A 93 22.82 -50.88 2.30
CA PRO A 93 21.45 -50.41 2.31
C PRO A 93 20.38 -51.50 2.31
N ASN A 94 19.24 -51.18 2.92
CA ASN A 94 17.92 -51.58 2.43
C ASN A 94 17.12 -50.30 2.19
N PRO A 95 16.51 -50.10 1.00
CA PRO A 95 15.80 -48.86 0.71
C PRO A 95 14.48 -48.78 1.49
N PRO A 96 14.22 -47.72 2.27
CA PRO A 96 12.87 -47.39 2.70
C PRO A 96 12.05 -47.01 1.46
N LEU A 97 10.82 -47.52 1.35
CA LEU A 97 9.88 -47.11 0.31
C LEU A 97 9.70 -45.59 0.36
N ALA A 98 10.14 -44.90 -0.70
CA ALA A 98 9.89 -43.48 -0.86
C ALA A 98 8.39 -43.27 -1.10
N HIS A 99 7.70 -42.76 -0.08
CA HIS A 99 6.39 -42.14 -0.30
C HIS A 99 6.59 -40.90 -1.18
N ASP A 100 6.05 -40.97 -2.39
CA ASP A 100 6.18 -39.94 -3.43
C ASP A 100 5.41 -38.68 -2.98
N CYS A 101 6.11 -37.75 -2.33
CA CYS A 101 5.59 -36.41 -2.07
C CYS A 101 5.36 -35.74 -3.43
N HIS A 102 4.10 -35.62 -3.85
CA HIS A 102 3.67 -34.91 -5.06
C HIS A 102 3.95 -33.40 -4.98
N HIS A 103 5.22 -33.02 -5.01
CA HIS A 103 5.63 -31.80 -5.69
C HIS A 103 5.47 -32.05 -7.19
N PRO A 104 4.81 -31.15 -7.95
CA PRO A 104 4.90 -31.22 -9.39
C PRO A 104 6.38 -31.09 -9.76
N LYS A 105 6.94 -32.17 -10.31
CA LYS A 105 8.31 -32.16 -10.84
C LYS A 105 8.35 -31.06 -11.90
N LEU A 106 9.03 -29.95 -11.61
CA LEU A 106 9.46 -29.05 -12.67
C LEU A 106 10.24 -29.94 -13.65
N GLN A 107 9.73 -30.05 -14.87
CA GLN A 107 10.52 -30.59 -15.97
C GLN A 107 11.79 -29.73 -16.08
N ASN A 108 12.89 -30.35 -16.53
CA ASN A 108 14.22 -29.78 -16.59
C ASN A 108 14.21 -28.24 -16.78
N PRO A 109 14.64 -27.44 -15.78
CA PRO A 109 14.43 -25.99 -15.78
C PRO A 109 15.13 -25.26 -16.94
N PHE A 110 16.01 -25.95 -17.65
CA PHE A 110 16.60 -25.51 -18.91
C PHE A 110 15.86 -26.19 -20.08
N SER A 111 14.78 -25.54 -20.54
CA SER A 111 14.22 -25.81 -21.86
C SER A 111 15.30 -25.60 -22.92
N THR A 112 15.40 -26.49 -23.90
CA THR A 112 16.28 -26.33 -25.06
C THR A 112 15.65 -25.47 -26.16
N ILE A 113 14.39 -25.06 -25.99
CA ILE A 113 13.66 -24.18 -26.90
C ILE A 113 13.91 -22.73 -26.45
N PRO A 114 14.49 -21.87 -27.31
CA PRO A 114 14.69 -20.47 -26.98
C PRO A 114 13.36 -19.74 -26.72
N THR A 115 13.41 -18.81 -25.78
CA THR A 115 12.33 -17.92 -25.38
C THR A 115 12.74 -16.46 -25.60
N PHE A 116 11.85 -15.52 -25.29
CA PHE A 116 12.22 -14.10 -25.32
C PHE A 116 13.28 -13.72 -24.27
N TYR A 117 13.52 -14.55 -23.24
CA TYR A 117 14.60 -14.34 -22.27
C TYR A 117 16.01 -14.57 -22.86
N ASP A 118 16.09 -15.24 -24.02
CA ASP A 118 17.34 -15.51 -24.73
C ASP A 118 17.72 -14.38 -25.73
N ASP A 119 16.90 -13.34 -25.86
CA ASP A 119 17.24 -12.14 -26.65
C ASP A 119 18.23 -11.24 -25.87
N PRO A 120 19.48 -11.05 -26.33
CA PRO A 120 20.45 -10.19 -25.66
C PRO A 120 20.06 -8.70 -25.63
N ASN A 121 19.01 -8.30 -26.36
CA ASN A 121 18.47 -6.94 -26.35
C ASN A 121 17.34 -6.74 -25.32
N LEU A 122 16.84 -7.82 -24.70
CA LEU A 122 15.80 -7.74 -23.67
C LEU A 122 16.25 -6.85 -22.51
N SER A 123 15.42 -5.90 -22.10
CA SER A 123 15.74 -5.01 -20.99
C SER A 123 14.52 -4.64 -20.16
N TYR A 124 14.63 -4.87 -18.86
CA TYR A 124 13.63 -4.51 -17.85
C TYR A 124 13.59 -2.99 -17.56
N ARG A 125 14.53 -2.21 -18.12
CA ARG A 125 14.61 -0.75 -17.93
C ARG A 125 13.40 -0.05 -18.53
N VAL A 126 12.88 0.97 -17.85
CA VAL A 126 11.66 1.66 -18.27
C VAL A 126 11.83 2.33 -19.65
N GLU A 127 13.03 2.82 -19.96
CA GLU A 127 13.38 3.53 -21.20
C GLU A 127 13.58 2.63 -22.44
N LYS A 128 13.50 1.30 -22.29
CA LYS A 128 13.65 0.35 -23.39
C LYS A 128 12.29 -0.20 -23.82
N PRO A 129 11.76 0.16 -25.00
CA PRO A 129 10.46 -0.33 -25.46
C PRO A 129 10.45 -1.86 -25.54
N ILE A 130 9.33 -2.48 -25.17
CA ILE A 130 9.07 -3.90 -25.39
C ILE A 130 8.08 -4.01 -26.54
N LYS A 131 8.37 -4.85 -27.54
CA LYS A 131 7.54 -5.07 -28.72
C LYS A 131 7.26 -6.56 -28.90
N ASN A 132 6.19 -6.89 -29.61
CA ASN A 132 5.68 -8.26 -29.82
C ASN A 132 5.39 -9.02 -28.51
N TRP A 133 5.10 -8.30 -27.42
CA TRP A 133 4.95 -8.88 -26.08
C TRP A 133 3.86 -9.93 -25.99
N ASP A 134 2.70 -9.71 -26.60
CA ASP A 134 1.60 -10.69 -26.59
C ASP A 134 1.95 -11.98 -27.35
N GLN A 135 2.80 -11.91 -28.38
CA GLN A 135 3.31 -13.10 -29.07
C GLN A 135 4.33 -13.83 -28.20
N ASN A 136 5.31 -13.09 -27.65
CA ASN A 136 6.36 -13.64 -26.79
C ASN A 136 5.77 -14.31 -25.54
N ARG A 137 4.81 -13.66 -24.88
CA ARG A 137 4.10 -14.16 -23.70
C ARG A 137 3.30 -15.43 -24.04
N ARG A 138 2.58 -15.45 -25.17
CA ARG A 138 1.83 -16.63 -25.62
C ARG A 138 2.76 -17.82 -25.90
N GLN A 139 3.84 -17.61 -26.65
CA GLN A 139 4.82 -18.66 -26.95
C GLN A 139 5.48 -19.20 -25.68
N TRP A 140 5.78 -18.34 -24.70
CA TRP A 140 6.29 -18.78 -23.40
C TRP A 140 5.24 -19.59 -22.62
N MET A 141 3.97 -19.19 -22.61
CA MET A 141 2.89 -19.92 -21.93
C MET A 141 2.63 -21.30 -22.56
N GLU A 142 2.67 -21.39 -23.89
CA GLU A 142 2.55 -22.65 -24.65
C GLU A 142 3.68 -23.64 -24.28
N GLN A 143 4.89 -23.14 -24.01
CA GLN A 143 6.02 -23.95 -23.54
C GLN A 143 5.96 -24.27 -22.04
N ASN A 144 5.19 -23.51 -21.25
CA ASN A 144 5.10 -23.63 -19.79
C ASN A 144 3.64 -23.86 -19.33
N PRO A 145 2.96 -24.94 -19.77
CA PRO A 145 1.52 -25.13 -19.55
C PRO A 145 1.16 -25.29 -18.07
N SER A 146 2.03 -25.89 -17.25
CA SER A 146 1.82 -26.04 -15.80
C SER A 146 1.84 -24.70 -15.05
N LEU A 147 2.68 -23.75 -15.51
CA LEU A 147 2.73 -22.39 -14.97
C LEU A 147 1.60 -21.52 -15.53
N SER A 148 1.01 -21.89 -16.66
CA SER A 148 -0.02 -21.11 -17.35
C SER A 148 -1.47 -21.52 -17.03
N LEU A 149 -1.66 -22.51 -16.14
CA LEU A 149 -2.99 -22.94 -15.69
C LEU A 149 -3.79 -21.77 -15.09
N ASN A 150 -4.99 -21.54 -15.62
CA ASN A 150 -5.90 -20.46 -15.25
C ASN A 150 -5.26 -19.05 -15.30
N SER A 151 -4.33 -18.81 -16.23
CA SER A 151 -3.61 -17.52 -16.36
C SER A 151 -4.54 -16.30 -16.36
N GLU A 152 -5.71 -16.37 -17.02
CA GLU A 152 -6.71 -15.30 -17.09
C GLU A 152 -7.18 -14.75 -15.73
N GLU A 153 -7.14 -15.55 -14.66
CA GLU A 153 -7.47 -15.12 -13.28
C GLU A 153 -6.22 -14.91 -12.40
N LYS A 154 -4.99 -15.09 -12.91
CA LYS A 154 -3.77 -14.90 -12.13
C LYS A 154 -3.48 -13.43 -11.86
N VAL A 155 -3.32 -13.11 -10.58
CA VAL A 155 -2.98 -11.79 -10.07
C VAL A 155 -1.65 -11.84 -9.32
N LEU A 156 -0.74 -10.94 -9.68
CA LEU A 156 0.44 -10.61 -8.88
C LEU A 156 0.20 -9.26 -8.20
N LEU A 157 0.09 -9.25 -6.87
CA LEU A 157 0.07 -8.00 -6.12
C LEU A 157 1.49 -7.41 -6.06
N VAL A 158 1.63 -6.14 -6.45
CA VAL A 158 2.88 -5.40 -6.39
C VAL A 158 2.70 -4.22 -5.45
N THR A 159 3.62 -4.10 -4.50
CA THR A 159 3.70 -2.99 -3.53
C THR A 159 5.17 -2.68 -3.28
N GLY A 160 5.47 -1.58 -2.59
CA GLY A 160 6.83 -1.31 -2.16
C GLY A 160 6.99 -0.11 -1.25
N SER A 161 8.20 0.04 -0.71
CA SER A 161 8.62 1.20 0.07
C SER A 161 10.06 1.57 -0.28
N GLN A 162 10.57 2.65 0.29
CA GLN A 162 11.98 3.04 0.13
C GLN A 162 12.95 2.04 0.79
N ALA A 163 14.16 1.91 0.25
CA ALA A 163 15.22 1.01 0.75
C ALA A 163 15.78 1.37 2.13
N LYS A 164 15.63 2.62 2.57
CA LYS A 164 16.19 3.14 3.81
C LYS A 164 15.13 3.14 4.93
N PRO A 165 15.53 3.07 6.21
CA PRO A 165 14.60 3.25 7.32
C PRO A 165 13.78 4.53 7.18
N CYS A 166 12.56 4.50 7.69
CA CYS A 166 11.67 5.65 7.69
C CYS A 166 12.22 6.79 8.55
N ARG A 167 11.94 8.02 8.10
CA ARG A 167 12.32 9.24 8.85
C ARG A 167 11.41 9.41 10.06
N ASN A 168 10.15 8.99 9.95
CA ASN A 168 9.25 8.81 11.07
C ASN A 168 9.58 7.48 11.81
N PRO A 169 9.90 7.49 13.13
CA PRO A 169 10.25 6.27 13.87
C PRO A 169 9.16 5.18 13.87
N VAL A 170 7.89 5.54 13.71
CA VAL A 170 6.77 4.57 13.66
C VAL A 170 6.50 4.08 12.22
N GLY A 171 7.12 4.71 11.21
CA GLY A 171 6.86 4.46 9.80
C GLY A 171 7.15 3.02 9.36
N ASP A 172 8.31 2.47 9.73
CA ASP A 172 8.67 1.09 9.38
C ASP A 172 7.75 0.05 10.04
N HIS A 173 7.27 0.32 11.26
CA HIS A 173 6.28 -0.54 11.92
C HIS A 173 4.93 -0.53 11.20
N LEU A 174 4.46 0.65 10.76
CA LEU A 174 3.24 0.75 9.95
C LEU A 174 3.40 0.06 8.60
N LEU A 175 4.53 0.27 7.89
CA LEU A 175 4.84 -0.42 6.64
C LEU A 175 4.81 -1.95 6.79
N LEU A 176 5.39 -2.49 7.88
CA LEU A 176 5.33 -3.92 8.19
C LEU A 176 3.88 -4.41 8.38
N ARG A 177 3.03 -3.64 9.08
CA ARG A 177 1.62 -4.01 9.29
C ARG A 177 0.80 -3.93 7.99
N PHE A 178 1.02 -2.91 7.16
CA PHE A 178 0.41 -2.83 5.82
C PHE A 178 0.88 -3.99 4.93
N PHE A 179 2.15 -4.39 5.00
CA PHE A 179 2.63 -5.57 4.28
C PHE A 179 1.97 -6.86 4.79
N LYS A 180 1.88 -7.08 6.11
CA LYS A 180 1.13 -8.20 6.69
C LYS A 180 -0.31 -8.24 6.15
N ASN A 181 -1.03 -7.11 6.17
CA ASN A 181 -2.40 -7.03 5.65
C ASN A 181 -2.49 -7.47 4.17
N LYS A 182 -1.57 -7.01 3.32
CA LYS A 182 -1.48 -7.42 1.91
C LYS A 182 -1.14 -8.92 1.76
N VAL A 183 -0.24 -9.46 2.58
CA VAL A 183 0.11 -10.90 2.62
C VAL A 183 -1.07 -11.76 3.06
N ASP A 184 -1.81 -11.33 4.08
CA ASP A 184 -3.02 -12.02 4.54
C ASP A 184 -4.07 -12.07 3.43
N TYR A 185 -4.34 -10.94 2.77
CA TYR A 185 -5.26 -10.88 1.63
C TYR A 185 -4.79 -11.79 0.48
N CYS A 186 -3.53 -11.71 0.06
CA CYS A 186 -2.99 -12.57 -1.00
C CYS A 186 -3.10 -14.06 -0.66
N ARG A 187 -2.83 -14.45 0.61
CA ARG A 187 -2.99 -15.84 1.09
C ARG A 187 -4.43 -16.33 1.01
N LEU A 188 -5.41 -15.50 1.35
CA LEU A 188 -6.83 -15.86 1.31
C LEU A 188 -7.37 -16.01 -0.13
N HIS A 189 -6.85 -15.20 -1.06
CA HIS A 189 -7.32 -15.15 -2.46
C HIS A 189 -6.49 -16.01 -3.43
N GLY A 190 -5.32 -16.50 -3.00
CA GLY A 190 -4.42 -17.29 -3.85
C GLY A 190 -3.63 -16.42 -4.85
N TYR A 191 -3.31 -15.18 -4.47
CA TYR A 191 -2.49 -14.27 -5.27
C TYR A 191 -1.02 -14.36 -4.85
N ASP A 192 -0.12 -14.18 -5.81
CA ASP A 192 1.29 -13.97 -5.53
C ASP A 192 1.54 -12.51 -5.13
N ILE A 193 2.64 -12.25 -4.41
CA ILE A 193 3.00 -10.90 -3.93
C ILE A 193 4.48 -10.59 -4.14
N PHE A 194 4.75 -9.42 -4.73
CA PHE A 194 6.09 -8.87 -4.90
C PHE A 194 6.21 -7.54 -4.13
N TYR A 195 7.13 -7.49 -3.17
CA TYR A 195 7.44 -6.30 -2.38
C TYR A 195 8.77 -5.70 -2.84
N ASN A 196 8.72 -4.56 -3.54
CA ASN A 196 9.93 -3.87 -3.98
C ASN A 196 10.45 -2.86 -2.92
N THR A 197 11.76 -2.80 -2.74
CA THR A 197 12.44 -1.78 -1.91
C THR A 197 13.36 -0.87 -2.70
N LEU A 198 13.60 -1.14 -3.99
CA LEU A 198 14.67 -0.54 -4.79
C LEU A 198 14.14 0.31 -5.96
N LEU A 199 14.88 1.37 -6.32
CA LEU A 199 14.57 2.18 -7.50
C LEU A 199 15.18 1.53 -8.76
N PHE A 200 14.36 0.88 -9.58
CA PHE A 200 14.81 0.31 -10.87
C PHE A 200 15.15 1.40 -11.91
N GLN A 201 14.66 2.63 -11.72
CA GLN A 201 15.19 3.85 -12.35
C GLN A 201 15.48 4.87 -11.23
N PRO A 202 16.76 5.14 -10.89
CA PRO A 202 17.15 6.05 -9.79
C PRO A 202 16.52 7.44 -9.80
N LYS A 203 16.16 7.99 -10.96
CA LYS A 203 15.44 9.28 -11.05
C LYS A 203 13.96 9.19 -10.67
N MET A 204 13.31 8.03 -10.85
CA MET A 204 11.89 7.82 -10.56
C MET A 204 11.68 7.41 -9.09
N PHE A 205 11.79 8.38 -8.19
CA PHE A 205 11.55 8.20 -6.75
C PHE A 205 10.08 8.39 -6.36
N THR A 206 9.75 8.11 -5.10
CA THR A 206 8.38 8.19 -4.52
C THR A 206 7.33 7.53 -5.42
N PHE A 207 6.23 8.23 -5.73
CA PHE A 207 5.11 7.71 -6.51
C PHE A 207 5.51 7.28 -7.93
N TRP A 208 6.52 7.90 -8.55
CA TRP A 208 7.02 7.46 -9.87
C TRP A 208 7.70 6.08 -9.87
N SER A 209 8.16 5.58 -8.71
CA SER A 209 8.87 4.30 -8.62
C SER A 209 8.03 3.08 -9.00
N LYS A 210 6.69 3.20 -8.93
CA LYS A 210 5.76 2.13 -9.32
C LYS A 210 5.85 1.78 -10.81
N ILE A 211 6.13 2.75 -11.67
CA ILE A 211 6.11 2.57 -13.13
C ILE A 211 7.22 1.62 -13.62
N PRO A 212 8.52 1.81 -13.28
CA PRO A 212 9.54 0.80 -13.54
C PRO A 212 9.26 -0.57 -12.88
N THR A 213 8.73 -0.57 -11.66
CA THR A 213 8.48 -1.80 -10.89
C THR A 213 7.42 -2.68 -11.55
N VAL A 214 6.29 -2.10 -11.94
CA VAL A 214 5.18 -2.81 -12.60
C VAL A 214 5.60 -3.31 -13.99
N LYS A 215 6.36 -2.51 -14.77
CA LYS A 215 6.92 -2.97 -16.05
C LYS A 215 7.85 -4.18 -15.87
N ALA A 216 8.74 -4.13 -14.88
CA ALA A 216 9.64 -5.24 -14.59
C ALA A 216 8.88 -6.49 -14.10
N ALA A 217 7.84 -6.32 -13.29
CA ALA A 217 6.97 -7.41 -12.85
C ALA A 217 6.25 -8.09 -14.02
N MET A 218 5.68 -7.32 -14.96
CA MET A 218 5.06 -7.86 -16.18
C MET A 218 6.02 -8.74 -17.01
N LEU A 219 7.29 -8.32 -17.15
CA LEU A 219 8.33 -9.08 -17.86
C LEU A 219 8.85 -10.31 -17.09
N ALA A 220 8.88 -10.24 -15.76
CA ALA A 220 9.33 -11.33 -14.89
C ALA A 220 8.25 -12.43 -14.73
N HIS A 221 6.98 -12.08 -14.93
CA HIS A 221 5.83 -12.96 -14.72
C HIS A 221 4.93 -13.08 -15.97
N PRO A 222 5.41 -13.68 -17.08
CA PRO A 222 4.62 -13.90 -18.29
C PRO A 222 3.37 -14.78 -18.08
N GLU A 223 3.32 -15.56 -17.01
CA GLU A 223 2.15 -16.36 -16.59
C GLU A 223 1.01 -15.55 -15.95
N VAL A 224 1.31 -14.34 -15.46
CA VAL A 224 0.36 -13.48 -14.76
C VAL A 224 -0.39 -12.62 -15.78
N GLU A 225 -1.73 -12.67 -15.73
CA GLU A 225 -2.57 -11.81 -16.58
C GLU A 225 -2.77 -10.42 -15.98
N TRP A 226 -2.81 -10.28 -14.64
CA TRP A 226 -3.02 -8.99 -13.97
C TRP A 226 -1.92 -8.67 -12.95
N VAL A 227 -1.23 -7.54 -13.16
CA VAL A 227 -0.40 -6.92 -12.12
C VAL A 227 -1.27 -5.94 -11.33
N TYR A 228 -1.41 -6.17 -10.02
CA TYR A 228 -2.21 -5.35 -9.12
C TYR A 228 -1.30 -4.45 -8.28
N TRP A 229 -1.10 -3.20 -8.69
CA TRP A 229 -0.36 -2.24 -7.88
C TRP A 229 -1.22 -1.74 -6.72
N VAL A 230 -0.64 -1.74 -5.51
CA VAL A 230 -1.26 -1.21 -4.29
C VAL A 230 -0.23 -0.43 -3.48
N ASP A 231 -0.44 0.88 -3.30
CA ASP A 231 0.43 1.77 -2.53
C ASP A 231 0.65 1.29 -1.08
N SER A 232 1.79 1.67 -0.50
CA SER A 232 2.26 1.15 0.80
C SER A 232 1.29 1.42 1.96
N ASP A 233 0.58 2.54 1.91
CA ASP A 233 -0.37 3.07 2.89
C ASP A 233 -1.84 2.83 2.50
N ALA A 234 -2.10 1.84 1.64
CA ALA A 234 -3.42 1.25 1.41
C ALA A 234 -3.57 -0.11 2.12
N ALA A 235 -4.68 -0.33 2.81
CA ALA A 235 -5.03 -1.59 3.48
C ALA A 235 -6.31 -2.20 2.91
N PHE A 236 -6.30 -3.49 2.62
CA PHE A 236 -7.52 -4.26 2.38
C PHE A 236 -8.35 -4.31 3.66
N THR A 237 -9.59 -3.89 3.59
CA THR A 237 -10.52 -3.81 4.73
C THR A 237 -11.80 -4.62 4.54
N ASP A 238 -12.02 -5.18 3.35
CA ASP A 238 -12.85 -6.38 3.17
C ASP A 238 -11.96 -7.54 2.72
N MET A 239 -11.59 -8.42 3.65
CA MET A 239 -10.67 -9.53 3.39
C MET A 239 -11.31 -10.65 2.55
N GLU A 240 -12.63 -10.63 2.35
CA GLU A 240 -13.40 -11.64 1.61
C GLU A 240 -13.80 -11.20 0.19
N PHE A 241 -13.64 -9.92 -0.14
CA PHE A 241 -14.08 -9.35 -1.43
C PHE A 241 -13.24 -9.85 -2.61
N LYS A 242 -13.81 -10.66 -3.52
CA LYS A 242 -13.11 -11.08 -4.76
C LYS A 242 -13.09 -9.93 -5.77
N LEU A 243 -11.93 -9.64 -6.36
CA LEU A 243 -11.84 -8.77 -7.53
C LEU A 243 -12.72 -9.32 -8.68
N PRO A 244 -13.64 -8.51 -9.26
CA PRO A 244 -14.56 -8.97 -10.29
C PRO A 244 -13.88 -8.98 -11.68
N LEU A 245 -12.79 -9.73 -11.85
CA LEU A 245 -11.91 -9.69 -13.05
C LEU A 245 -12.68 -9.88 -14.37
N GLN A 246 -13.75 -10.67 -14.38
CA GLN A 246 -14.62 -10.87 -15.55
C GLN A 246 -15.34 -9.57 -16.01
N LYS A 247 -15.62 -8.63 -15.10
CA LYS A 247 -16.10 -7.27 -15.43
C LYS A 247 -15.08 -6.49 -16.27
N TYR A 248 -13.80 -6.79 -16.08
CA TYR A 248 -12.67 -6.08 -16.67
C TYR A 248 -12.10 -6.77 -17.92
N ARG A 249 -12.70 -7.89 -18.37
CA ARG A 249 -12.22 -8.72 -19.50
C ARG A 249 -11.90 -7.93 -20.77
N ASP A 250 -12.64 -6.86 -21.06
CA ASP A 250 -12.51 -6.06 -22.29
C ASP A 250 -11.53 -4.86 -22.13
N HIS A 251 -10.98 -4.65 -20.92
CA HIS A 251 -10.12 -3.53 -20.54
C HIS A 251 -8.71 -4.00 -20.13
N ASN A 252 -7.76 -3.06 -20.07
CA ASN A 252 -6.35 -3.34 -19.75
C ASN A 252 -5.81 -2.57 -18.55
N LEU A 253 -6.40 -1.44 -18.16
CA LEU A 253 -6.04 -0.69 -16.94
C LEU A 253 -7.32 -0.32 -16.17
N ILE A 254 -7.38 -0.67 -14.89
CA ILE A 254 -8.50 -0.39 -14.00
C ILE A 254 -8.02 0.50 -12.86
N VAL A 255 -8.63 1.68 -12.72
CA VAL A 255 -8.32 2.67 -11.67
C VAL A 255 -9.60 3.12 -10.99
N HIS A 256 -9.52 3.56 -9.73
CA HIS A 256 -10.68 4.16 -9.07
C HIS A 256 -10.93 5.55 -9.67
N GLY A 257 -12.17 5.91 -10.03
CA GLY A 257 -12.46 7.25 -10.54
C GLY A 257 -13.85 7.43 -11.17
N TRP A 258 -14.14 8.65 -11.64
CA TRP A 258 -15.44 9.02 -12.20
C TRP A 258 -15.33 9.82 -13.49
N ASP A 259 -16.05 9.40 -14.54
CA ASP A 259 -16.04 10.05 -15.87
C ASP A 259 -16.33 11.55 -15.82
N HIS A 260 -17.31 11.97 -15.01
CA HIS A 260 -17.68 13.39 -14.92
C HIS A 260 -16.57 14.22 -14.25
N LEU A 261 -15.85 13.66 -13.26
CA LEU A 261 -14.72 14.36 -12.64
C LEU A 261 -13.52 14.45 -13.59
N VAL A 262 -13.28 13.41 -14.41
CA VAL A 262 -12.22 13.41 -15.43
C VAL A 262 -12.61 14.38 -16.55
N TYR A 263 -13.63 14.05 -17.33
CA TYR A 263 -13.89 14.69 -18.64
C TYR A 263 -14.62 16.04 -18.55
N GLN A 264 -15.40 16.29 -17.50
CA GLN A 264 -16.17 17.54 -17.34
C GLN A 264 -15.43 18.50 -16.40
N ASN A 265 -15.12 18.07 -15.18
CA ASN A 265 -14.50 18.94 -14.17
C ASN A 265 -12.98 19.09 -14.34
N ARG A 266 -12.31 18.11 -14.98
CA ARG A 266 -10.86 18.05 -15.15
C ARG A 266 -10.11 18.13 -13.81
N SER A 267 -10.62 17.43 -12.80
CA SER A 267 -10.04 17.43 -11.46
C SER A 267 -8.79 16.56 -11.40
N TRP A 268 -7.73 16.99 -10.72
CA TRP A 268 -6.55 16.11 -10.47
C TRP A 268 -6.85 14.95 -9.52
N THR A 269 -7.94 15.04 -8.74
CA THR A 269 -8.49 13.98 -7.88
C THR A 269 -9.67 13.22 -8.51
N SER A 270 -9.86 13.32 -9.82
CA SER A 270 -10.94 12.61 -10.54
C SER A 270 -10.79 11.09 -10.56
N LEU A 271 -9.57 10.61 -10.33
CA LEU A 271 -9.19 9.21 -10.21
C LEU A 271 -8.06 9.05 -9.18
N ASN A 272 -7.78 7.82 -8.76
CA ASN A 272 -6.65 7.47 -7.90
C ASN A 272 -5.63 6.59 -8.64
N ALA A 273 -4.33 6.94 -8.57
CA ALA A 273 -3.24 6.15 -9.18
C ALA A 273 -2.39 5.35 -8.16
N GLY A 274 -2.80 5.34 -6.89
CA GLY A 274 -2.19 4.52 -5.84
C GLY A 274 -2.66 3.07 -5.82
N ILE A 275 -3.78 2.76 -6.47
CA ILE A 275 -4.33 1.40 -6.58
C ILE A 275 -4.81 1.18 -8.02
N PHE A 276 -4.24 0.20 -8.71
CA PHE A 276 -4.67 -0.14 -10.07
C PHE A 276 -4.37 -1.58 -10.48
N LEU A 277 -5.26 -2.16 -11.30
CA LEU A 277 -4.99 -3.41 -12.02
C LEU A 277 -4.52 -3.06 -13.43
N ILE A 278 -3.40 -3.63 -13.87
CA ILE A 278 -2.94 -3.53 -15.26
C ILE A 278 -2.73 -4.92 -15.86
N ARG A 279 -3.28 -5.15 -17.05
CA ARG A 279 -3.19 -6.42 -17.77
C ARG A 279 -1.79 -6.58 -18.36
N ASN A 280 -1.18 -7.75 -18.23
CA ASN A 280 0.13 -8.05 -18.78
C ASN A 280 0.07 -8.23 -20.31
N CYS A 281 0.03 -7.15 -21.09
CA CYS A 281 -0.14 -7.21 -22.54
C CYS A 281 0.66 -6.13 -23.29
N GLN A 282 0.76 -6.22 -24.62
CA GLN A 282 1.53 -5.24 -25.43
C GLN A 282 1.03 -3.81 -25.23
N TRP A 283 -0.30 -3.63 -25.19
CA TRP A 283 -0.92 -2.32 -24.91
C TRP A 283 -0.41 -1.71 -23.61
N SER A 284 -0.24 -2.52 -22.55
CA SER A 284 0.25 -2.05 -21.25
C SER A 284 1.74 -1.72 -21.28
N MET A 285 2.54 -2.47 -22.04
CA MET A 285 3.96 -2.13 -22.26
C MET A 285 4.11 -0.76 -22.94
N ASP A 286 3.29 -0.49 -23.97
CA ASP A 286 3.28 0.79 -24.69
C ASP A 286 2.69 1.93 -23.83
N PHE A 287 1.63 1.66 -23.06
CA PHE A 287 1.03 2.65 -22.15
C PHE A 287 1.99 3.06 -21.04
N MET A 288 2.69 2.11 -20.42
CA MET A 288 3.66 2.37 -19.35
C MET A 288 4.86 3.18 -19.84
N GLU A 289 5.26 3.04 -21.12
CA GLU A 289 6.27 3.89 -21.75
C GLU A 289 5.80 5.36 -21.84
N VAL A 290 4.56 5.58 -22.32
CA VAL A 290 3.99 6.93 -22.43
C VAL A 290 3.74 7.55 -21.05
N TRP A 291 3.19 6.80 -20.09
CA TRP A 291 2.98 7.29 -18.72
C TRP A 291 4.32 7.64 -18.04
N ALA A 292 5.37 6.83 -18.25
CA ALA A 292 6.72 7.13 -17.78
C ALA A 292 7.28 8.45 -18.35
N SER A 293 6.90 8.87 -19.56
CA SER A 293 7.44 10.09 -20.19
C SER A 293 7.13 11.40 -19.43
N PHE A 294 6.15 11.36 -18.52
CA PHE A 294 5.80 12.45 -17.60
C PHE A 294 6.63 12.43 -16.30
N GLY A 295 7.49 11.44 -16.10
CA GLY A 295 8.30 11.24 -14.91
C GLY A 295 9.65 11.97 -14.90
N PRO A 296 10.33 12.07 -13.74
CA PRO A 296 11.55 12.86 -13.50
C PRO A 296 12.80 12.36 -14.25
N GLN A 297 12.75 11.20 -14.90
CA GLN A 297 13.78 10.73 -15.80
C GLN A 297 13.69 11.36 -17.20
N SER A 298 12.52 11.87 -17.58
CA SER A 298 12.25 12.56 -18.84
C SER A 298 12.89 13.95 -18.89
N PRO A 299 13.43 14.41 -20.04
CA PRO A 299 13.89 15.78 -20.19
C PRO A 299 12.75 16.80 -20.05
N ASN A 300 11.50 16.41 -20.29
CA ASN A 300 10.35 17.31 -20.32
C ASN A 300 9.61 17.38 -18.97
N TYR A 301 10.17 16.84 -17.88
CA TYR A 301 9.49 16.72 -16.58
C TYR A 301 8.91 18.03 -16.02
N GLU A 302 9.64 19.13 -16.12
CA GLU A 302 9.16 20.44 -15.66
C GLU A 302 8.03 21.00 -16.54
N GLU A 303 8.08 20.72 -17.84
CA GLU A 303 7.06 21.14 -18.80
C GLU A 303 5.79 20.28 -18.69
N ALA A 304 5.94 18.97 -18.46
CA ALA A 304 4.86 18.07 -18.09
C ALA A 304 4.08 18.58 -16.87
N GLY A 305 4.79 19.05 -15.82
CA GLY A 305 4.16 19.65 -14.65
C GLY A 305 3.37 20.93 -14.97
N LYS A 306 3.96 21.85 -15.75
CA LYS A 306 3.28 23.08 -16.23
C LYS A 306 2.03 22.76 -17.05
N THR A 307 2.11 21.76 -17.92
CA THR A 307 1.02 21.31 -18.80
C THR A 307 -0.10 20.62 -18.03
N GLN A 308 0.23 19.81 -17.01
CA GLN A 308 -0.78 19.26 -16.09
C GLN A 308 -1.49 20.39 -15.31
N THR A 309 -0.76 21.37 -14.80
CA THR A 309 -1.35 22.53 -14.10
C THR A 309 -2.16 23.46 -15.00
N SER A 310 -1.93 23.50 -16.31
CA SER A 310 -2.75 24.30 -17.23
C SER A 310 -4.03 23.58 -17.70
N VAL A 311 -4.07 22.25 -17.61
CA VAL A 311 -5.23 21.43 -18.03
C VAL A 311 -6.13 21.02 -16.86
N LEU A 312 -5.57 20.80 -15.66
CA LEU A 312 -6.28 20.32 -14.47
C LEU A 312 -6.67 21.50 -13.56
N SER A 313 -7.96 21.63 -13.26
CA SER A 313 -8.58 22.87 -12.76
C SER A 313 -8.27 23.22 -11.30
N ASP A 314 -7.93 22.21 -10.50
CA ASP A 314 -7.82 22.24 -9.03
C ASP A 314 -6.48 21.68 -8.52
N ARG A 315 -5.49 21.52 -9.41
CA ARG A 315 -4.19 20.92 -9.14
C ARG A 315 -3.34 21.77 -8.19
N LEU A 316 -2.90 21.17 -7.08
CA LEU A 316 -2.18 21.88 -6.00
C LEU A 316 -0.65 21.89 -6.14
N PHE A 317 -0.08 21.02 -6.98
CA PHE A 317 1.36 20.85 -7.13
C PHE A 317 1.84 21.35 -8.51
N SER A 318 3.11 21.79 -8.57
CA SER A 318 3.75 22.26 -9.80
C SER A 318 4.53 21.17 -10.53
N ALA A 319 5.36 20.40 -9.82
CA ALA A 319 6.10 19.25 -10.37
C ALA A 319 5.14 18.13 -10.83
N SER A 320 5.48 17.43 -11.90
CA SER A 320 4.63 16.36 -12.49
C SER A 320 4.47 15.15 -11.56
N ASP A 321 3.24 14.64 -11.44
CA ASP A 321 2.92 13.43 -10.67
C ASP A 321 2.19 12.38 -11.52
N ASP A 322 2.27 11.12 -11.09
CA ASP A 322 1.76 9.95 -11.81
C ASP A 322 0.23 10.00 -11.98
N GLN A 323 -0.49 10.45 -10.95
CA GLN A 323 -1.94 10.61 -11.00
C GLN A 323 -2.36 11.70 -12.00
N SER A 324 -1.79 12.90 -11.89
CA SER A 324 -2.04 14.01 -12.82
C SER A 324 -1.67 13.67 -14.25
N ALA A 325 -0.58 12.91 -14.47
CA ALA A 325 -0.20 12.41 -15.78
C ALA A 325 -1.26 11.45 -16.38
N LEU A 326 -1.84 10.57 -15.56
CA LEU A 326 -2.90 9.66 -16.00
C LEU A 326 -4.20 10.40 -16.35
N VAL A 327 -4.61 11.38 -15.53
CA VAL A 327 -5.77 12.25 -15.86
C VAL A 327 -5.51 13.05 -17.14
N TYR A 328 -4.31 13.60 -17.31
CA TYR A 328 -3.92 14.32 -18.52
C TYR A 328 -3.98 13.42 -19.77
N LEU A 329 -3.48 12.19 -19.70
CA LEU A 329 -3.53 11.24 -20.81
C LEU A 329 -4.97 10.84 -21.17
N LEU A 330 -5.85 10.64 -20.18
CA LEU A 330 -7.27 10.42 -20.42
C LEU A 330 -7.95 11.62 -21.09
N LEU A 331 -7.54 12.84 -20.77
CA LEU A 331 -8.09 14.07 -21.35
C LEU A 331 -7.59 14.37 -22.77
N THR A 332 -6.35 14.01 -23.10
CA THR A 332 -5.66 14.45 -24.33
C THR A 332 -5.41 13.35 -25.35
N GLU A 333 -5.29 12.09 -24.91
CA GLU A 333 -5.10 10.91 -25.76
C GLU A 333 -6.26 9.90 -25.58
N ARG A 334 -7.48 10.40 -25.30
CA ARG A 334 -8.67 9.56 -25.06
C ARG A 334 -8.91 8.53 -26.17
N ASP A 335 -8.89 8.95 -27.43
CA ASP A 335 -9.18 8.09 -28.59
C ASP A 335 -8.14 6.96 -28.78
N LYS A 336 -7.00 7.03 -28.08
CA LYS A 336 -5.90 6.07 -28.16
C LYS A 336 -5.85 5.14 -26.95
N TRP A 337 -6.22 5.61 -25.77
CA TRP A 337 -6.09 4.86 -24.51
C TRP A 337 -7.41 4.62 -23.75
N GLY A 338 -8.36 5.55 -23.87
CA GLY A 338 -9.57 5.61 -23.02
C GLY A 338 -10.42 4.33 -23.07
N ASP A 339 -10.62 3.76 -24.26
CA ASP A 339 -11.42 2.52 -24.45
C ASP A 339 -10.84 1.29 -23.74
N LYS A 340 -9.59 1.35 -23.25
CA LYS A 340 -8.94 0.29 -22.48
C LYS A 340 -8.69 0.65 -21.01
N ILE A 341 -9.10 1.84 -20.58
CA ILE A 341 -9.00 2.30 -19.19
C ILE A 341 -10.40 2.32 -18.58
N PHE A 342 -10.63 1.51 -17.54
CA PHE A 342 -11.89 1.47 -16.81
C PHE A 342 -11.82 2.31 -15.53
N LEU A 343 -12.74 3.25 -15.38
CA LEU A 343 -12.92 4.05 -14.16
C LEU A 343 -13.90 3.33 -13.21
N GLU A 344 -13.35 2.59 -12.24
CA GLU A 344 -14.14 1.83 -11.27
C GLU A 344 -14.66 2.73 -10.15
N ASN A 345 -15.97 2.77 -9.94
CA ASN A 345 -16.63 3.50 -8.86
C ASN A 345 -17.84 2.77 -8.25
N SER A 346 -18.11 1.52 -8.68
CA SER A 346 -19.21 0.72 -8.12
C SER A 346 -18.91 0.14 -6.74
N TYR A 347 -17.64 0.19 -6.32
CA TYR A 347 -17.18 -0.13 -4.97
C TYR A 347 -15.92 0.69 -4.63
N TYR A 348 -15.49 0.66 -3.38
CA TYR A 348 -14.23 1.26 -2.91
C TYR A 348 -12.99 0.49 -3.42
N PHE A 349 -12.75 0.50 -4.73
CA PHE A 349 -11.53 -0.03 -5.35
C PHE A 349 -10.30 0.75 -4.87
N GLU A 350 -10.46 2.06 -4.71
CA GLU A 350 -9.77 2.85 -3.70
C GLU A 350 -10.83 3.47 -2.79
N GLY A 351 -10.46 3.75 -1.54
CA GLY A 351 -11.38 4.31 -0.55
C GLY A 351 -10.68 5.32 0.35
N TYR A 352 -11.04 6.58 0.17
CA TYR A 352 -10.49 7.69 0.93
C TYR A 352 -10.76 7.57 2.43
N TRP A 353 -9.70 7.37 3.22
CA TRP A 353 -9.78 6.94 4.61
C TRP A 353 -10.65 7.80 5.53
N VAL A 354 -10.71 9.13 5.31
CA VAL A 354 -11.44 10.06 6.18
C VAL A 354 -12.94 9.78 6.20
N GLU A 355 -13.51 9.31 5.09
CA GLU A 355 -14.94 8.94 5.02
C GLU A 355 -15.23 7.57 5.65
N ILE A 356 -14.19 6.74 5.82
CA ILE A 356 -14.29 5.33 6.15
C ILE A 356 -14.05 5.06 7.64
N ILE A 357 -12.99 5.62 8.25
CA ILE A 357 -12.50 5.17 9.57
C ILE A 357 -13.49 5.31 10.74
N GLY A 358 -14.49 6.20 10.60
CA GLY A 358 -15.57 6.39 11.58
C GLY A 358 -16.75 5.44 11.41
N THR A 359 -16.75 4.58 10.39
CA THR A 359 -17.86 3.66 10.07
C THR A 359 -17.64 2.24 10.61
N TYR A 360 -16.39 1.86 10.94
CA TYR A 360 -15.99 0.48 11.24
C TYR A 360 -16.80 -0.18 12.36
N GLU A 361 -17.07 0.51 13.47
CA GLU A 361 -17.87 -0.04 14.58
C GLU A 361 -19.32 -0.33 14.17
N ASN A 362 -19.92 0.53 13.33
CA ASN A 362 -21.26 0.31 12.80
C ASN A 362 -21.26 -0.86 11.79
N ILE A 363 -20.27 -0.94 10.90
CA ILE A 363 -20.11 -2.06 9.96
C ILE A 363 -19.94 -3.38 10.73
N THR A 364 -19.06 -3.43 11.73
CA THR A 364 -18.85 -4.61 12.58
C THR A 364 -20.17 -5.08 13.20
N ARG A 365 -20.93 -4.16 13.83
CA ARG A 365 -22.23 -4.47 14.43
C ARG A 365 -23.23 -5.02 13.41
N ARG A 366 -23.32 -4.41 12.22
CA ARG A 366 -24.22 -4.86 11.14
C ARG A 366 -23.89 -6.27 10.66
N TYR A 367 -22.61 -6.59 10.50
CA TYR A 367 -22.18 -7.95 10.15
C TYR A 367 -22.45 -8.95 11.28
N GLU A 368 -22.24 -8.56 12.54
CA GLU A 368 -22.56 -9.43 13.68
C GLU A 368 -24.06 -9.71 13.81
N ASP A 369 -24.92 -8.70 13.58
CA ASP A 369 -26.37 -8.86 13.67
C ASP A 369 -26.92 -9.72 12.51
N MET A 370 -26.36 -9.57 11.31
CA MET A 370 -26.58 -10.48 10.18
C MET A 370 -26.16 -11.93 10.52
N GLU A 371 -24.99 -12.11 11.13
CA GLU A 371 -24.50 -13.44 11.52
C GLU A 371 -25.33 -14.05 12.66
N LYS A 372 -25.78 -13.27 13.65
CA LYS A 372 -26.73 -13.71 14.69
C LYS A 372 -27.99 -14.31 14.08
N ALA A 373 -28.59 -13.59 13.12
CA ALA A 373 -29.82 -13.99 12.45
C ALA A 373 -29.65 -15.23 11.54
N GLN A 374 -28.42 -15.56 11.11
CA GLN A 374 -28.15 -16.58 10.10
C GLN A 374 -27.14 -17.64 10.60
N PRO A 375 -27.59 -18.72 11.25
CA PRO A 375 -26.71 -19.75 11.83
C PRO A 375 -25.67 -20.34 10.85
N ILE A 376 -25.99 -20.41 9.56
CA ILE A 376 -25.07 -20.90 8.52
C ILE A 376 -23.80 -20.03 8.37
N LEU A 377 -23.87 -18.73 8.70
CA LEU A 377 -22.75 -17.81 8.66
C LEU A 377 -21.82 -17.93 9.88
N ARG A 378 -22.33 -18.46 11.01
CA ARG A 378 -21.58 -18.63 12.28
C ARG A 378 -20.75 -19.91 12.34
N ARG A 379 -21.02 -20.86 11.44
CA ARG A 379 -20.31 -22.14 11.36
C ARG A 379 -18.80 -21.94 11.12
N ARG A 380 -17.97 -22.39 12.08
CA ARG A 380 -16.50 -22.51 11.92
C ARG A 380 -16.14 -23.43 10.74
N LYS A 381 -15.17 -23.02 9.92
CA LYS A 381 -14.58 -23.77 8.78
C LYS A 381 -13.11 -23.29 8.60
N PRO A 382 -12.22 -24.03 7.91
CA PRO A 382 -10.82 -23.62 7.76
C PRO A 382 -10.64 -22.35 6.90
N GLU A 383 -9.59 -21.59 7.20
CA GLU A 383 -9.19 -20.33 6.50
C GLU A 383 -9.18 -20.47 4.97
N LYS A 384 -8.73 -21.62 4.44
CA LYS A 384 -8.68 -21.92 3.00
C LYS A 384 -10.06 -21.91 2.28
N LEU A 385 -11.16 -21.75 3.01
CA LEU A 385 -12.50 -21.57 2.46
C LEU A 385 -13.02 -20.13 2.54
N ALA A 386 -12.22 -19.14 2.97
CA ALA A 386 -12.63 -17.74 3.18
C ALA A 386 -13.45 -17.14 2.01
N MET A 387 -13.01 -17.35 0.77
CA MET A 387 -13.75 -16.91 -0.42
C MET A 387 -15.20 -17.44 -0.47
N LYS A 388 -15.39 -18.72 -0.13
CA LYS A 388 -16.72 -19.34 -0.05
C LYS A 388 -17.56 -18.84 1.13
N PHE A 389 -16.95 -18.18 2.13
CA PHE A 389 -17.71 -17.47 3.16
C PHE A 389 -18.19 -16.11 2.68
N GLY A 390 -17.37 -15.37 1.93
CA GLY A 390 -17.78 -14.14 1.25
C GLY A 390 -19.01 -14.39 0.36
N GLU A 391 -18.92 -15.40 -0.51
CA GLU A 391 -20.02 -15.88 -1.36
C GLU A 391 -21.30 -16.21 -0.56
N LEU A 392 -21.17 -16.83 0.62
CA LEU A 392 -22.31 -17.14 1.50
C LEU A 392 -22.93 -15.90 2.16
N ARG A 393 -22.20 -14.78 2.28
CA ARG A 393 -22.72 -13.51 2.80
C ARG A 393 -23.40 -12.65 1.74
N GLU A 394 -23.04 -12.76 0.46
CA GLU A 394 -23.60 -11.94 -0.63
C GLU A 394 -25.14 -11.81 -0.66
N PRO A 395 -25.94 -12.88 -0.45
CA PRO A 395 -27.41 -12.76 -0.44
C PRO A 395 -27.94 -11.77 0.61
N TYR A 396 -27.22 -11.59 1.71
CA TYR A 396 -27.57 -10.72 2.84
C TYR A 396 -26.94 -9.32 2.73
N LEU A 397 -25.91 -9.15 1.89
CA LEU A 397 -25.22 -7.88 1.63
C LEU A 397 -25.77 -7.12 0.41
N LYS A 398 -26.64 -7.73 -0.40
CA LYS A 398 -27.15 -7.17 -1.66
C LYS A 398 -27.79 -5.77 -1.51
N GLU A 399 -28.51 -5.53 -0.42
CA GLU A 399 -29.16 -4.23 -0.14
C GLU A 399 -28.23 -3.21 0.54
N ALA A 400 -27.00 -3.61 0.93
CA ALA A 400 -26.03 -2.72 1.55
C ALA A 400 -25.41 -1.73 0.56
N GLY A 401 -25.33 -2.09 -0.73
CA GLY A 401 -24.43 -1.45 -1.70
C GLY A 401 -22.95 -1.78 -1.43
N ASN A 402 -22.03 -1.22 -2.21
CA ASN A 402 -20.58 -1.50 -2.08
C ASN A 402 -19.68 -0.23 -2.02
N GLY A 403 -20.28 0.97 -2.08
CA GLY A 403 -19.57 2.25 -2.15
C GLY A 403 -19.98 3.23 -1.05
N ARG A 404 -19.91 4.53 -1.34
CA ARG A 404 -20.25 5.60 -0.39
C ARG A 404 -21.65 5.42 0.21
N PHE A 405 -21.75 5.66 1.52
CA PHE A 405 -22.95 5.45 2.36
C PHE A 405 -23.41 3.99 2.53
N SER A 406 -22.68 3.02 2.00
CA SER A 406 -22.91 1.61 2.30
C SER A 406 -22.60 1.26 3.77
N TRP A 407 -23.24 0.21 4.28
CA TRP A 407 -22.83 -0.47 5.52
C TRP A 407 -22.03 -1.76 5.28
N ARG A 408 -21.75 -2.11 4.01
CA ARG A 408 -20.79 -3.15 3.64
C ARG A 408 -19.37 -2.70 4.02
N ARG A 409 -18.49 -3.65 4.28
CA ARG A 409 -17.05 -3.36 4.43
C ARG A 409 -16.52 -2.64 3.17
N PRO A 410 -15.77 -1.54 3.30
CA PRO A 410 -15.04 -0.96 2.18
C PRO A 410 -13.92 -1.92 1.79
N PHE A 411 -13.72 -2.13 0.49
CA PHE A 411 -12.74 -3.09 0.01
C PHE A 411 -11.30 -2.65 0.33
N VAL A 412 -10.93 -1.42 -0.04
CA VAL A 412 -9.65 -0.82 0.38
C VAL A 412 -9.87 0.51 1.10
N THR A 413 -9.14 0.70 2.20
CA THR A 413 -8.96 1.99 2.86
C THR A 413 -7.56 2.52 2.60
N HIS A 414 -7.47 3.69 1.97
CA HIS A 414 -6.21 4.27 1.50
C HIS A 414 -5.94 5.60 2.20
N PHE A 415 -4.76 5.70 2.83
CA PHE A 415 -4.37 6.81 3.69
C PHE A 415 -3.69 7.96 2.93
N THR A 416 -4.30 8.34 1.80
CA THR A 416 -3.79 9.38 0.89
C THR A 416 -3.38 10.65 1.63
N GLY A 417 -2.10 11.00 1.51
CA GLY A 417 -1.52 12.18 2.14
C GLY A 417 -1.15 12.03 3.61
N CYS A 418 -1.29 10.86 4.24
CA CYS A 418 -0.76 10.63 5.60
C CYS A 418 0.75 10.35 5.64
N GLN A 419 1.32 9.81 4.55
CA GLN A 419 2.76 9.56 4.38
C GLN A 419 3.45 8.95 5.62
N PRO A 420 3.06 7.72 6.05
CA PRO A 420 3.49 7.16 7.33
C PRO A 420 5.01 7.05 7.47
N CYS A 421 5.76 6.96 6.37
CA CYS A 421 7.21 6.81 6.42
C CYS A 421 7.99 8.13 6.55
N SER A 422 7.58 9.20 5.86
CA SER A 422 8.22 10.52 6.00
C SER A 422 7.76 11.20 7.29
N GLY A 423 6.48 11.06 7.64
CA GLY A 423 5.77 11.87 8.62
C GLY A 423 5.32 13.24 8.08
N ASP A 424 5.65 13.57 6.81
CA ASP A 424 5.23 14.80 6.10
C ASP A 424 3.76 14.69 5.62
N HIS A 425 2.86 14.39 6.56
CA HIS A 425 1.43 14.32 6.31
C HIS A 425 0.88 15.67 5.84
N ASN A 426 -0.15 15.62 4.99
CA ASN A 426 -0.86 16.79 4.52
C ASN A 426 -1.53 17.49 5.73
N LYS A 427 -1.23 18.78 5.89
CA LYS A 427 -1.61 19.60 7.06
C LYS A 427 -3.11 19.81 7.24
N ILE A 428 -3.93 19.41 6.27
CA ILE A 428 -5.40 19.34 6.42
C ILE A 428 -5.83 18.21 7.36
N TYR A 429 -4.95 17.23 7.62
CA TYR A 429 -5.11 16.19 8.63
C TYR A 429 -4.16 16.45 9.80
N SER A 430 -4.50 15.98 11.01
CA SER A 430 -3.51 15.83 12.07
C SER A 430 -2.81 14.47 11.90
N GLY A 431 -1.49 14.43 12.13
CA GLY A 431 -0.73 13.18 12.14
C GLY A 431 -1.30 12.14 13.11
N GLU A 432 -1.79 12.59 14.28
CA GLU A 432 -2.45 11.71 15.25
C GLU A 432 -3.70 11.01 14.67
N ASN A 433 -4.52 11.72 13.87
CA ASN A 433 -5.67 11.11 13.20
C ASN A 433 -5.24 10.12 12.12
N CYS A 434 -4.18 10.44 11.36
CA CYS A 434 -3.60 9.53 10.36
C CYS A 434 -3.15 8.21 10.99
N TRP A 435 -2.29 8.25 12.02
CA TRP A 435 -1.75 7.04 12.65
C TRP A 435 -2.85 6.19 13.29
N LYS A 436 -3.70 6.79 14.14
CA LYS A 436 -4.82 6.06 14.78
C LYS A 436 -5.80 5.51 13.75
N GLY A 437 -6.02 6.23 12.65
CA GLY A 437 -6.80 5.75 11.51
C GLY A 437 -6.21 4.49 10.88
N MET A 438 -4.89 4.46 10.65
CA MET A 438 -4.18 3.29 10.11
C MET A 438 -4.28 2.09 11.06
N GLU A 439 -3.99 2.27 12.34
CA GLU A 439 -4.08 1.20 13.34
C GLU A 439 -5.49 0.59 13.39
N ARG A 440 -6.52 1.44 13.43
CA ARG A 440 -7.93 1.02 13.41
C ARG A 440 -8.31 0.28 12.13
N ALA A 441 -7.86 0.74 10.96
CA ALA A 441 -8.11 0.05 9.69
C ALA A 441 -7.40 -1.32 9.62
N LEU A 442 -6.15 -1.38 10.07
CA LEU A 442 -5.37 -2.61 10.11
C LEU A 442 -5.97 -3.63 11.09
N ASN A 443 -6.41 -3.19 12.28
CA ASN A 443 -7.09 -4.07 13.25
C ASN A 443 -8.49 -4.49 12.78
N PHE A 444 -9.22 -3.62 12.07
CA PHE A 444 -10.52 -3.96 11.47
C PHE A 444 -10.39 -5.03 10.37
N ALA A 445 -9.33 -4.98 9.57
CA ALA A 445 -8.99 -6.02 8.62
C ALA A 445 -8.50 -7.31 9.30
N ASP A 446 -7.57 -7.18 10.25
CA ASP A 446 -6.97 -8.31 10.97
C ASP A 446 -8.00 -9.09 11.79
N ASN A 447 -9.03 -8.42 12.33
CA ASN A 447 -10.19 -9.08 12.94
C ASN A 447 -10.88 -10.09 12.02
N GLN A 448 -10.88 -9.89 10.70
CA GLN A 448 -11.48 -10.83 9.75
C GLN A 448 -10.59 -12.06 9.56
N VAL A 449 -9.27 -11.90 9.72
CA VAL A 449 -8.27 -12.98 9.70
C VAL A 449 -8.29 -13.76 11.02
N LEU A 450 -8.13 -13.06 12.16
CA LEU A 450 -8.09 -13.62 13.51
C LEU A 450 -9.35 -14.43 13.86
N ARG A 451 -10.52 -14.08 13.30
CA ARG A 451 -11.76 -14.86 13.47
C ARG A 451 -11.64 -16.31 12.99
N ASN A 452 -10.80 -16.60 11.98
CA ASN A 452 -10.52 -17.97 11.54
C ASN A 452 -9.71 -18.77 12.57
N PHE A 453 -8.95 -18.08 13.43
CA PHE A 453 -8.17 -18.64 14.53
C PHE A 453 -8.91 -18.61 15.87
N GLY A 454 -10.14 -18.06 15.90
CA GLY A 454 -10.97 -17.97 17.10
C GLY A 454 -10.67 -16.77 18.00
N PHE A 455 -10.07 -15.70 17.48
CA PHE A 455 -9.75 -14.48 18.23
C PHE A 455 -10.31 -13.22 17.56
N VAL A 456 -10.35 -12.13 18.32
CA VAL A 456 -10.65 -10.77 17.83
C VAL A 456 -9.88 -9.76 18.71
N HIS A 457 -9.45 -8.64 18.15
CA HIS A 457 -8.94 -7.50 18.92
C HIS A 457 -9.99 -7.00 19.90
N GLU A 458 -9.57 -6.55 21.08
CA GLU A 458 -10.51 -6.08 22.11
C GLU A 458 -11.18 -4.74 21.75
N ASP A 459 -10.38 -3.82 21.21
CA ASP A 459 -10.76 -2.52 20.65
C ASP A 459 -9.97 -2.30 19.34
N LEU A 460 -10.50 -1.53 18.38
CA LEU A 460 -9.77 -1.27 17.12
C LEU A 460 -8.52 -0.40 17.31
N SER A 461 -8.41 0.31 18.43
CA SER A 461 -7.29 1.20 18.78
C SER A 461 -6.21 0.49 19.60
N ASP A 462 -6.47 -0.72 20.10
CA ASP A 462 -5.45 -1.58 20.72
C ASP A 462 -4.99 -2.62 19.70
N SER A 463 -3.68 -2.68 19.45
CA SER A 463 -3.07 -3.63 18.51
C SER A 463 -2.35 -4.79 19.20
N ALA A 464 -2.37 -4.85 20.54
CA ALA A 464 -1.67 -5.84 21.36
C ALA A 464 -2.63 -6.82 22.05
N SER A 465 -3.85 -6.41 22.38
CA SER A 465 -4.82 -7.22 23.13
C SER A 465 -5.86 -7.89 22.25
N VAL A 466 -5.95 -9.22 22.34
CA VAL A 466 -6.99 -10.04 21.68
C VAL A 466 -7.75 -10.89 22.70
N LYS A 467 -9.05 -11.06 22.47
CA LYS A 467 -9.93 -11.94 23.25
C LYS A 467 -10.36 -13.17 22.46
N PRO A 468 -10.48 -14.34 23.10
CA PRO A 468 -11.01 -15.54 22.45
C PRO A 468 -12.50 -15.40 22.16
N LEU A 469 -12.94 -15.96 21.03
CA LEU A 469 -14.34 -15.99 20.63
C LEU A 469 -15.02 -17.30 21.05
N PRO A 470 -16.26 -17.24 21.58
CA PRO A 470 -17.11 -18.41 21.80
C PRO A 470 -17.21 -19.32 20.56
N PHE A 471 -17.57 -20.59 20.77
CA PHE A 471 -17.65 -21.55 19.66
C PHE A 471 -18.56 -21.07 18.52
N ASP A 472 -19.71 -20.49 18.89
CA ASP A 472 -20.83 -20.18 18.02
C ASP A 472 -21.05 -18.65 17.84
N PHE A 473 -20.02 -17.84 18.13
CA PHE A 473 -20.04 -16.38 18.02
C PHE A 473 -20.47 -15.90 16.62
N PRO A 474 -21.29 -14.83 16.49
CA PRO A 474 -21.77 -13.92 17.53
C PRO A 474 -23.15 -14.26 18.14
N ALA A 475 -23.53 -15.54 18.26
CA ALA A 475 -24.76 -15.91 18.96
C ALA A 475 -24.88 -15.27 20.35
N SER A 476 -26.09 -14.85 20.70
CA SER A 476 -26.45 -14.62 22.10
C SER A 476 -26.23 -15.91 22.88
N VAL A 477 -25.50 -15.83 23.99
CA VAL A 477 -25.48 -16.91 24.98
C VAL A 477 -26.91 -17.05 25.51
N GLY A 478 -27.47 -18.25 25.37
CA GLY A 478 -28.83 -18.59 25.82
C GLY A 478 -28.91 -18.85 27.32
#